data_AF-A0A1G2HZD8-F1
#
_entry.id   AF-A0A1G2HZD8-F1
#
_cell.length_a   1.000
_cell.length_b   1.000
_cell.length_c   1.000
_cell.angle_alpha   90.00
_cell.angle_beta   90.00
_cell.angle_gamma   90.00
#
_symmetry.space_group_name_H-M   'P 1'
#
loop_
_entity.id
_entity.type
_entity.pdbx_description
1 polymer ?
#
loop_
_entity_poly.entity_id
_entity_poly.type
_entity_poly.pdbx_seq_one_letter_code
_entity_poly.pdbx_strand_id
1 'polypeptide(L)'
;MWDIDKENPKHKEFEVESAQEVQERILSLVNDLENQYSGEKILLVSHGDVLQILQTGFLNQSPGSHREIPHLKTAEIKELK
;
A
#
# COMPACT_ATOMS: atom_id res chain seq x y z
N MET A 1 7.28 -13.97 -6.41
CA MET A 1 6.27 -13.03 -5.85
C MET A 1 6.39 -11.68 -6.52
N TRP A 2 7.41 -10.86 -6.25
CA TRP A 2 7.44 -9.48 -6.78
C TRP A 2 7.48 -9.35 -8.30
N ASP A 3 8.25 -10.19 -9.00
CA ASP A 3 8.25 -10.18 -10.47
C ASP A 3 6.87 -10.57 -11.01
N ILE A 4 6.16 -11.45 -10.30
CA ILE A 4 4.80 -11.88 -10.63
C ILE A 4 3.79 -10.78 -10.31
N ASP A 5 3.95 -10.04 -9.20
CA ASP A 5 3.13 -8.87 -8.88
C ASP A 5 3.23 -7.80 -9.98
N LYS A 6 4.43 -7.59 -10.52
CA LYS A 6 4.68 -6.64 -11.61
C LYS A 6 3.95 -7.06 -12.90
N GLU A 7 3.94 -8.35 -13.22
CA GLU A 7 3.23 -8.88 -14.39
C GLU A 7 1.71 -8.94 -14.18
N ASN A 8 1.28 -9.35 -12.98
CA ASN A 8 -0.11 -9.51 -12.60
C ASN A 8 -0.30 -9.22 -11.10
N PRO A 9 -0.73 -8.01 -10.72
CA PRO A 9 -0.91 -7.65 -9.31
C PRO A 9 -2.07 -8.37 -8.62
N LYS A 10 -2.88 -9.13 -9.36
CA LYS A 10 -4.01 -9.91 -8.85
C LYS A 10 -3.69 -11.40 -8.69
N HIS A 11 -2.44 -11.79 -8.91
CA HIS A 11 -2.06 -13.19 -8.82
C HIS A 11 -2.18 -13.68 -7.38
N LYS A 12 -2.56 -14.96 -7.22
CA LYS A 12 -2.67 -15.65 -5.93
C LYS A 12 -1.80 -16.90 -5.90
N GLU A 13 -0.69 -16.85 -6.63
CA GLU A 13 0.26 -17.97 -6.64
C GLU A 13 0.77 -18.19 -5.21
N PHE A 14 0.90 -19.45 -4.80
CA PHE A 14 1.25 -19.83 -3.43
C PHE A 14 0.20 -19.50 -2.34
N GLU A 15 -1.07 -19.26 -2.73
CA GLU A 15 -2.20 -19.00 -1.81
C GLU A 15 -2.00 -17.77 -0.91
N VAL A 16 -1.20 -16.81 -1.38
CA VAL A 16 -0.94 -15.55 -0.69
C VAL A 16 -1.91 -14.46 -1.12
N GLU A 17 -2.06 -13.45 -0.26
CA GLU A 17 -2.77 -12.21 -0.59
C GLU A 17 -2.07 -11.50 -1.75
N SER A 18 -2.83 -11.10 -2.77
CA SER A 18 -2.29 -10.39 -3.93
C SER A 18 -1.96 -8.92 -3.61
N ALA A 19 -1.04 -8.31 -4.35
CA ALA A 19 -0.74 -6.89 -4.19
C ALA A 19 -2.00 -6.00 -4.36
N GLN A 20 -2.92 -6.39 -5.23
CA GLN A 20 -4.22 -5.73 -5.41
C GLN A 20 -5.09 -5.81 -4.14
N GLU A 21 -5.21 -6.99 -3.52
CA GLU A 21 -5.99 -7.15 -2.29
C GLU A 21 -5.40 -6.34 -1.14
N VAL A 22 -4.07 -6.35 -1.00
CA VAL A 22 -3.37 -5.50 -0.03
C VAL A 22 -3.70 -4.02 -0.25
N GLN A 23 -3.67 -3.56 -1.50
CA GLN A 23 -3.97 -2.17 -1.86
C GLN A 23 -5.44 -1.82 -1.54
N GLU A 24 -6.38 -2.67 -1.91
CA GLU A 24 -7.80 -2.45 -1.69
C GLU A 24 -8.13 -2.35 -0.20
N ARG A 25 -7.62 -3.28 0.63
CA ARG A 25 -7.90 -3.24 2.08
C ARG A 25 -7.27 -2.04 2.77
N ILE A 26 -6.07 -1.63 2.36
CA ILE A 26 -5.38 -0.50 3.02
C ILE A 26 -5.99 0.84 2.59
N LEU A 27 -6.43 0.97 1.33
CA LEU A 27 -7.20 2.14 0.89
C LEU A 27 -8.57 2.21 1.57
N SER A 28 -9.24 1.08 1.76
CA SER A 28 -10.48 1.02 2.55
C SER A 28 -10.25 1.52 3.97
N LEU A 29 -9.19 1.06 4.64
CA LEU A 29 -8.82 1.55 5.97
C LEU A 29 -8.62 3.07 5.99
N VAL A 30 -7.91 3.62 4.99
CA VAL A 30 -7.72 5.08 4.90
C VAL A 30 -9.05 5.81 4.77
N ASN A 31 -9.95 5.34 3.90
CA ASN A 31 -11.28 5.93 3.75
C ASN A 31 -12.09 5.86 5.05
N ASP A 32 -12.03 4.75 5.77
CA ASP A 32 -12.72 4.59 7.07
C ASP A 32 -12.17 5.58 8.10
N LEU A 33 -10.86 5.79 8.13
CA LEU A 33 -10.19 6.75 9.02
C LEU A 33 -10.56 8.20 8.68
N GLU A 34 -10.57 8.58 7.40
CA GLU A 34 -10.99 9.91 6.95
C GLU A 34 -12.47 10.19 7.26
N ASN A 35 -13.32 9.16 7.22
CA ASN A 35 -14.72 9.28 7.61
C ASN A 35 -14.90 9.40 9.14
N GLN A 36 -14.04 8.74 9.92
CA GLN A 36 -14.15 8.69 11.37
C GLN A 36 -13.55 9.92 12.06
N TYR A 37 -12.46 10.47 11.53
CA TYR A 37 -11.71 11.56 12.17
C TYR A 37 -11.70 12.80 11.27
N SER A 38 -11.97 13.97 11.86
CA SER A 38 -11.95 15.24 11.14
C SER A 38 -10.98 16.22 11.76
N GLY A 39 -10.07 16.77 10.95
CA GLY A 39 -9.07 17.76 11.39
C GLY A 39 -7.88 17.16 12.16
N GLU A 40 -7.83 15.85 12.32
CA GLU A 40 -6.77 15.15 13.05
C GLU A 40 -5.60 14.76 12.13
N LYS A 41 -4.43 14.48 12.73
CA LYS A 41 -3.27 13.91 12.04
C LYS A 41 -3.13 12.45 12.40
N ILE A 42 -3.16 11.57 11.40
CA ILE A 42 -3.09 10.12 11.57
C ILE A 42 -1.71 9.63 11.15
N LEU A 43 -1.08 8.82 12.01
CA LEU A 43 0.17 8.12 11.71
C LEU A 43 -0.10 6.62 11.52
N LEU A 44 0.13 6.12 10.30
CA LEU A 44 0.03 4.69 10.00
C LEU A 44 1.39 4.02 10.28
N VAL A 45 1.39 3.02 11.18
CA VAL A 45 2.58 2.21 11.48
C VAL A 45 2.36 0.80 10.95
N SER A 46 3.18 0.36 9.99
CA SER A 46 3.02 -0.94 9.33
C SER A 46 4.35 -1.43 8.73
N HIS A 47 4.28 -2.48 7.92
CA HIS A 47 5.41 -3.03 7.18
C HIS A 47 5.70 -2.25 5.89
N GLY A 48 6.95 -2.30 5.43
CA GLY A 48 7.41 -1.59 4.24
C GLY A 48 6.59 -1.90 2.99
N ASP A 49 6.30 -3.17 2.71
CA ASP A 49 5.55 -3.58 1.52
C ASP A 49 4.13 -3.03 1.52
N VAL A 50 3.42 -3.09 2.66
CA VAL A 50 2.06 -2.53 2.79
C VAL A 50 2.08 -1.02 2.56
N LEU A 51 3.05 -0.30 3.14
CA LEU A 51 3.17 1.15 2.98
C LEU A 51 3.61 1.57 1.57
N GLN A 52 4.41 0.75 0.87
CA GLN A 52 4.75 0.98 -0.53
C GLN A 52 3.55 0.69 -1.46
N ILE A 53 2.81 -0.38 -1.23
CA ILE A 53 1.57 -0.70 -1.97
C ILE A 53 0.50 0.36 -1.73
N LEU A 54 0.38 0.90 -0.51
CA LEU A 54 -0.52 2.02 -0.23
C LEU A 54 -0.16 3.25 -1.09
N GLN A 55 1.13 3.59 -1.20
CA GLN A 55 1.57 4.73 -2.01
C GLN A 55 1.22 4.57 -3.49
N THR A 56 1.22 3.37 -4.07
CA THR A 56 0.80 3.21 -5.48
C THR A 56 -0.64 3.65 -5.69
N GLY A 57 -1.52 3.42 -4.69
CA GLY A 57 -2.92 3.87 -4.75
C GLY A 57 -3.05 5.39 -4.83
N PHE A 58 -2.25 6.11 -4.04
CA PHE A 58 -2.22 7.58 -4.05
C PHE A 58 -1.59 8.16 -5.33
N LEU A 59 -0.61 7.46 -5.89
CA LEU A 59 0.03 7.82 -7.16
C LEU A 59 -0.76 7.39 -8.40
N ASN A 60 -1.94 6.77 -8.24
CA ASN A 60 -2.71 6.15 -9.33
C ASN A 60 -1.88 5.19 -10.19
N GLN A 61 -1.00 4.42 -9.53
CA GLN A 61 -0.15 3.40 -10.14
C GLN A 61 -0.67 1.99 -9.81
N SER A 62 -0.30 1.02 -10.65
CA SER A 62 -0.53 -0.39 -10.36
C SER A 62 0.12 -0.78 -9.02
N PRO A 63 -0.55 -1.54 -8.13
CA PRO A 63 0.09 -2.09 -6.95
C PRO A 63 1.24 -3.06 -7.28
N GLY A 64 1.32 -3.59 -8.50
CA GLY A 64 2.48 -4.34 -8.98
C GLY A 64 3.77 -3.51 -9.10
N SER A 65 3.65 -2.19 -9.21
CA SER A 65 4.78 -1.26 -9.29
C SER A 65 5.30 -0.80 -7.92
N HIS A 66 4.84 -1.40 -6.81
CA HIS A 66 5.22 -0.97 -5.44
C HIS A 66 6.75 -1.00 -5.18
N ARG A 67 7.52 -1.79 -5.93
CA ARG A 67 8.98 -1.83 -5.87
C ARG A 67 9.68 -0.68 -6.61
N GLU A 68 8.97 0.02 -7.47
CA GLU A 68 9.47 1.22 -8.17
C GLU A 68 9.32 2.47 -7.30
N ILE A 69 8.49 2.40 -6.25
CA ILE A 69 8.35 3.45 -5.25
C ILE A 69 9.57 3.45 -4.31
N PRO A 70 10.18 4.61 -4.00
CA PRO A 70 11.27 4.70 -3.04
C PRO A 70 10.91 4.03 -1.71
N HIS A 71 11.77 3.10 -1.29
CA HIS A 71 11.58 2.31 -0.08
C HIS A 71 11.58 3.18 1.18
N LEU A 72 10.70 2.85 2.14
CA LEU A 72 10.73 3.45 3.47
C LEU A 72 11.76 2.71 4.33
N LYS A 73 12.70 3.44 4.93
CA LYS A 73 13.63 2.89 5.91
C LYS A 73 12.89 2.53 7.20
N THR A 74 13.47 1.63 7.99
CA THR A 74 12.93 1.29 9.31
C THR A 74 12.77 2.55 10.17
N ALA A 75 11.57 2.73 10.73
CA ALA A 75 11.17 3.90 11.52
C ALA A 75 11.24 5.26 10.80
N GLU A 76 11.32 5.26 9.46
CA GLU A 76 11.12 6.48 8.68
C GLU A 76 9.66 6.93 8.73
N ILE A 77 9.46 8.23 8.90
CA ILE A 77 8.15 8.87 8.76
C ILE A 77 8.11 9.55 7.40
N LYS A 78 7.12 9.18 6.59
CA LYS A 78 6.90 9.74 5.26
C LYS A 78 5.46 10.19 5.12
N GLU A 79 5.27 11.36 4.51
CA GLU A 79 3.93 11.85 4.18
C GLU A 79 3.34 11.01 3.04
N LEU A 80 2.04 10.71 3.16
CA LEU A 80 1.28 10.03 2.13
C LEU A 80 0.79 11.08 1.11
N LYS A 81 1.26 10.99 -0.14
CA LYS A 81 0.99 11.94 -1.23
C LYS A 81 0.68 11.22 -2.52
#